data_AF-A0A7K1DTE6-F1
#
_entry.id   AF-A0A7K1DTE6-F1
#
_cell.length_a   1.000
_cell.length_b   1.000
_cell.length_c   1.000
_cell.angle_alpha   90.00
_cell.angle_beta   90.00
_cell.angle_gamma   90.00
#
_symmetry.space_group_name_H-M   'P 1'
#
loop_
_entity.id
_entity.type
_entity.pdbx_description
1 polymer ?
#
loop_
_entity_poly.entity_id
_entity_poly.type
_entity_poly.pdbx_seq_one_letter_code
_entity_poly.pdbx_strand_id
1 'polypeptide(L)'
;MFEKLGHTLVRRKKSVFTIYLIGILLAGAIGSGVFSRLESGGYSDPNSDSYKAYEYLQDVFKVEDPSVVLVVEAPTAASDPSVFATVSKLETKIKAEAHVGKTLSFWSTGGAPSLLSKDGKAGFLFVYSDKSEWG
;
A
#
# COMPACT_ATOMS: atom_id res chain seq x y z
N MET A 1 51.64 3.73 14.78
CA MET A 1 50.75 3.93 13.61
C MET A 1 49.65 4.96 13.91
N PHE A 2 48.86 4.78 14.98
CA PHE A 2 47.83 5.74 15.42
C PHE A 2 48.38 7.13 15.78
N GLU A 3 49.60 7.20 16.32
CA GLU A 3 50.27 8.48 16.64
C GLU A 3 50.54 9.33 15.40
N LYS A 4 51.05 8.73 14.31
CA LYS A 4 51.30 9.43 13.02
C LYS A 4 49.98 9.87 12.35
N LEU A 5 48.93 9.04 12.44
CA LEU A 5 47.58 9.39 11.98
C LEU A 5 47.00 10.55 12.81
N GLY A 6 47.11 10.50 14.13
CA GLY A 6 46.65 11.54 15.05
C GLY A 6 47.32 12.89 14.80
N HIS A 7 48.65 12.92 14.66
CA HIS A 7 49.37 14.16 14.34
C HIS A 7 48.98 14.74 12.98
N THR A 8 48.76 13.89 11.97
CA THR A 8 48.32 14.33 10.63
C THR A 8 46.89 14.88 10.66
N LEU A 9 46.00 14.23 11.42
CA LEU A 9 44.61 14.64 11.63
C LEU A 9 44.54 16.00 12.31
N VAL A 10 45.32 16.21 13.38
CA VAL A 10 45.36 17.47 14.14
C VAL A 10 45.97 18.60 13.32
N ARG A 11 47.04 18.32 12.56
CA ARG A 11 47.71 19.31 11.71
C ARG A 11 46.83 19.77 10.54
N ARG A 12 45.94 18.90 10.04
CA ARG A 12 44.98 19.21 8.95
C ARG A 12 43.52 19.26 9.41
N LYS A 13 43.28 19.54 10.70
CA LYS A 13 41.95 19.42 11.36
C LYS A 13 40.80 20.10 10.61
N LYS A 14 41.05 21.29 10.03
CA LYS A 14 40.01 22.04 9.28
C LYS A 14 39.61 21.30 8.00
N SER A 15 40.57 20.84 7.19
CA SER A 15 40.30 20.11 5.95
C SER A 15 39.64 18.76 6.20
N VAL A 16 40.12 18.02 7.22
CA VAL A 16 39.53 16.73 7.60
C VAL A 16 38.07 16.91 8.02
N PHE A 17 37.79 17.92 8.86
CA PHE A 17 36.44 18.24 9.28
C PHE A 17 35.52 18.62 8.10
N THR A 18 36.00 19.46 7.19
CA THR A 18 35.24 19.85 5.99
C THR A 18 34.92 18.64 5.11
N ILE A 19 35.90 17.76 4.86
CA ILE A 19 35.69 16.54 4.08
C ILE A 19 34.68 15.61 4.75
N TYR A 20 34.78 15.44 6.07
CA TYR A 20 33.82 14.64 6.85
C TYR A 20 32.40 15.21 6.75
N LEU A 21 32.25 16.52 6.89
CA LEU A 21 30.95 17.18 6.79
C LEU A 21 30.34 17.02 5.39
N ILE A 22 31.13 17.21 4.34
CA ILE A 22 30.71 16.96 2.95
C ILE A 22 30.31 15.48 2.78
N GLY A 23 31.11 14.55 3.32
CA GLY A 23 30.82 13.13 3.27
C GLY A 23 29.48 12.77 3.92
N ILE A 24 29.18 13.31 5.11
CA ILE A 24 27.88 13.11 5.77
C ILE A 24 26.75 13.69 4.93
N LEU A 25 26.90 14.91 4.41
CA LEU A 25 25.85 15.54 3.61
C LEU A 25 25.56 14.76 2.33
N LEU A 26 26.60 14.27 1.65
CA LEU A 26 26.45 13.41 0.47
C LEU A 26 25.82 12.06 0.82
N ALA A 27 26.29 11.42 1.91
CA ALA A 27 25.71 10.16 2.38
C ALA A 27 24.24 10.32 2.78
N GLY A 28 23.88 11.43 3.43
CA GLY A 28 22.51 11.77 3.78
C GLY A 28 21.64 12.01 2.54
N ALA A 29 22.15 12.79 1.57
CA ALA A 29 21.43 13.06 0.33
C ALA A 29 21.20 11.77 -0.48
N ILE A 30 22.23 10.95 -0.67
CA ILE A 30 22.12 9.68 -1.42
C ILE A 30 21.29 8.65 -0.64
N GLY A 31 21.56 8.51 0.66
CA GLY A 31 20.90 7.54 1.54
C GLY A 31 19.41 7.82 1.74
N SER A 32 18.97 9.07 1.62
CA SER A 32 17.55 9.43 1.71
C SER A 32 16.68 8.73 0.66
N GLY A 33 17.25 8.34 -0.49
CA GLY A 33 16.55 7.60 -1.53
C GLY A 33 16.23 6.14 -1.16
N VAL A 34 16.78 5.61 -0.07
CA VAL A 34 16.46 4.24 0.38
C VAL A 34 15.03 4.16 0.90
N PHE A 35 14.49 5.23 1.51
CA PHE A 35 13.14 5.22 2.08
C PHE A 35 12.04 4.94 1.06
N SER A 36 12.23 5.31 -0.22
CA SER A 36 11.29 4.99 -1.30
C SER A 36 11.42 3.56 -1.83
N ARG A 37 12.46 2.82 -1.43
CA ARG A 37 12.74 1.45 -1.84
C ARG A 37 12.62 0.44 -0.69
N LEU A 38 12.24 0.92 0.50
CA LEU A 38 11.93 0.02 1.61
C LEU A 38 10.59 -0.64 1.32
N GLU A 39 10.63 -1.94 1.13
CA GLU A 39 9.42 -2.76 1.05
C GLU A 39 8.88 -3.00 2.46
N SER A 40 7.56 -2.89 2.61
CA SER A 40 6.89 -3.19 3.89
C SER A 40 6.61 -4.68 4.10
N GLY A 41 7.02 -5.54 3.15
CA GLY A 41 6.70 -6.97 3.09
C GLY A 41 7.92 -7.90 3.22
N GLY A 42 7.83 -9.08 2.61
CA GLY A 42 8.91 -10.09 2.61
C GLY A 42 8.90 -11.04 3.83
N TYR A 43 7.80 -11.08 4.58
CA TYR A 43 7.65 -11.98 5.74
C TYR A 43 7.39 -13.45 5.37
N SER A 44 7.00 -13.71 4.12
CA SER A 44 6.71 -15.05 3.62
C SER A 44 7.99 -15.75 3.15
N ASP A 45 8.10 -17.06 3.37
CA ASP A 45 9.15 -17.88 2.76
C ASP A 45 8.73 -18.29 1.32
N PRO A 46 9.42 -17.80 0.27
CA PRO A 46 9.08 -18.12 -1.11
C PRO A 46 9.17 -19.61 -1.44
N ASN A 47 9.91 -20.40 -0.65
CA ASN A 47 10.08 -21.84 -0.88
C ASN A 47 9.00 -22.68 -0.18
N SER A 48 8.17 -22.07 0.67
CA SER A 48 7.13 -22.76 1.43
C SER A 48 5.98 -23.24 0.54
N ASP A 49 5.36 -24.35 0.91
CA ASP A 49 4.21 -24.88 0.18
C ASP A 49 2.98 -23.97 0.29
N SER A 50 2.87 -23.21 1.39
CA SER A 50 1.86 -22.16 1.55
C SER A 50 2.03 -21.02 0.54
N TYR A 51 3.26 -20.62 0.25
CA TYR A 51 3.54 -19.57 -0.74
C TYR A 51 3.18 -20.05 -2.16
N LYS A 52 3.57 -21.28 -2.52
CA LYS A 52 3.17 -21.89 -3.79
C LYS A 52 1.65 -22.02 -3.94
N ALA A 53 0.94 -22.39 -2.86
CA ALA A 53 -0.52 -22.47 -2.88
C ALA A 53 -1.16 -21.09 -3.08
N TYR A 54 -0.60 -20.05 -2.45
CA TYR A 54 -1.03 -18.67 -2.64
C TYR A 54 -0.80 -18.18 -4.08
N GLU A 55 0.39 -18.41 -4.65
CA GLU A 55 0.69 -18.11 -6.05
C GLU A 55 -0.28 -18.85 -6.99
N TYR A 56 -0.54 -20.13 -6.74
CA TYR A 56 -1.47 -20.92 -7.55
C TYR A 56 -2.89 -20.34 -7.55
N LEU A 57 -3.39 -19.85 -6.41
CA LEU A 57 -4.69 -19.19 -6.31
C LEU A 57 -4.74 -17.89 -7.13
N GLN A 58 -3.66 -17.11 -7.11
CA GLN A 58 -3.57 -15.87 -7.88
C GLN A 58 -3.40 -16.11 -9.38
N ASP A 59 -2.55 -17.06 -9.77
CA ASP A 59 -2.18 -17.27 -11.16
C ASP A 59 -3.23 -18.04 -11.95
N VAL A 60 -3.81 -19.08 -11.35
CA VAL A 60 -4.78 -19.94 -12.03
C VAL A 60 -6.20 -19.42 -11.84
N PHE A 61 -6.59 -19.12 -10.60
CA PHE A 61 -7.96 -18.72 -10.29
C PHE A 61 -8.18 -17.21 -10.31
N LYS A 62 -7.11 -16.41 -10.49
CA LYS A 62 -7.17 -14.94 -10.49
C LYS A 62 -7.83 -14.40 -9.23
N VAL A 63 -7.61 -15.09 -8.10
CA VAL A 63 -8.04 -14.61 -6.78
C VAL A 63 -7.22 -13.37 -6.46
N GLU A 64 -7.91 -12.28 -6.17
CA GLU A 64 -7.29 -11.02 -5.78
C GLU A 64 -7.86 -10.63 -4.43
N ASP A 65 -6.98 -10.16 -3.54
CA ASP A 65 -7.38 -9.61 -2.25
C ASP A 65 -7.68 -8.11 -2.39
N PRO A 66 -8.71 -7.59 -1.71
CA PRO A 66 -9.03 -6.18 -1.75
C PRO A 66 -7.97 -5.37 -0.98
N SER A 67 -7.42 -4.34 -1.61
CA SER A 67 -6.45 -3.43 -0.99
C SER A 67 -7.10 -2.57 0.09
N VAL A 68 -8.38 -2.20 -0.09
CA VAL A 68 -9.17 -1.46 0.90
C VAL A 68 -10.58 -2.03 0.97
N VAL A 69 -11.10 -2.18 2.19
CA VAL A 69 -12.49 -2.54 2.45
C VAL A 69 -13.19 -1.38 3.14
N LEU A 70 -14.18 -0.79 2.48
CA LEU A 70 -15.03 0.24 3.03
C LEU A 70 -16.34 -0.37 3.54
N VAL A 71 -16.80 0.10 4.69
CA VAL A 71 -18.16 -0.13 5.20
C VAL A 71 -18.93 1.17 4.99
N VAL A 72 -19.94 1.12 4.13
CA VAL A 72 -20.76 2.30 3.81
C VAL A 72 -22.09 2.16 4.52
N GLU A 73 -22.33 3.03 5.51
CA GLU A 73 -23.57 3.08 6.29
C GLU A 73 -24.51 4.16 5.73
N ALA A 74 -25.79 3.82 5.61
CA ALA A 74 -26.85 4.72 5.19
C ALA A 74 -27.78 5.08 6.37
N PRO A 75 -28.35 6.30 6.40
CA PRO A 75 -29.36 6.66 7.39
C PRO A 75 -30.65 5.82 7.28
N THR A 76 -30.93 5.33 6.08
CA THR A 76 -32.08 4.48 5.75
C THR A 76 -31.60 3.07 5.33
N ALA A 77 -32.45 2.25 4.70
CA ALA A 77 -32.02 0.94 4.27
C ALA A 77 -30.94 1.08 3.17
N ALA A 78 -29.86 0.31 3.27
CA ALA A 78 -28.81 0.32 2.25
C ALA A 78 -29.33 -0.15 0.87
N SER A 79 -30.46 -0.87 0.86
CA SER A 79 -31.15 -1.30 -0.36
C SER A 79 -32.01 -0.21 -1.03
N ASP A 80 -32.15 0.98 -0.42
CA ASP A 80 -33.00 2.03 -0.96
C ASP A 80 -32.44 2.59 -2.29
N PRO A 81 -33.29 2.87 -3.31
CA PRO A 81 -32.84 3.38 -4.60
C PRO A 81 -32.04 4.69 -4.52
N SER A 82 -32.34 5.54 -3.54
CA SER A 82 -31.60 6.79 -3.29
C SER A 82 -30.18 6.53 -2.79
N VAL A 83 -29.99 5.51 -1.95
CA VAL A 83 -28.68 5.06 -1.46
C VAL A 83 -27.90 4.44 -2.62
N PHE A 84 -28.53 3.60 -3.44
CA PHE A 84 -27.93 3.07 -4.68
C PHE A 84 -27.36 4.18 -5.57
N ALA A 85 -28.14 5.22 -5.84
CA ALA A 85 -27.69 6.34 -6.66
C ALA A 85 -26.53 7.13 -6.03
N THR A 86 -26.53 7.27 -4.71
CA THR A 86 -25.49 7.99 -3.96
C THR A 86 -24.19 7.20 -3.92
N VAL A 87 -24.26 5.92 -3.58
CA VAL A 87 -23.08 5.05 -3.51
C VAL A 87 -22.52 4.77 -4.90
N SER A 88 -23.36 4.67 -5.94
CA SER A 88 -22.87 4.56 -7.33
C SER A 88 -22.02 5.77 -7.73
N LYS A 89 -22.38 7.00 -7.30
CA LYS A 89 -21.55 8.19 -7.52
C LYS A 89 -20.24 8.14 -6.72
N LEU A 90 -20.29 7.68 -5.48
CA LEU A 90 -19.08 7.47 -4.65
C LEU A 90 -18.13 6.45 -5.30
N GLU A 91 -18.67 5.31 -5.71
CA GLU A 91 -17.92 4.24 -6.36
C GLU A 91 -17.32 4.71 -7.69
N THR A 92 -18.05 5.53 -8.47
CA THR A 92 -17.51 6.14 -9.70
C THR A 92 -16.33 7.08 -9.40
N LYS A 93 -16.39 7.86 -8.32
CA LYS A 93 -15.25 8.69 -7.90
C LYS A 93 -14.05 7.84 -7.49
N ILE A 94 -14.28 6.80 -6.70
CA ILE A 94 -13.22 5.87 -6.28
C ILE A 94 -12.56 5.19 -7.49
N LYS A 95 -13.35 4.73 -8.47
CA LYS A 95 -12.83 4.16 -9.72
C LYS A 95 -12.01 5.14 -10.56
N ALA A 96 -12.19 6.44 -10.37
CA ALA A 96 -11.44 7.46 -11.10
C ALA A 96 -10.12 7.85 -10.42
N GLU A 97 -9.89 7.40 -9.18
CA GLU A 97 -8.63 7.64 -8.47
C GLU A 97 -7.49 6.85 -9.13
N ALA A 98 -6.28 7.42 -9.08
CA ALA A 98 -5.09 6.74 -9.56
C ALA A 98 -4.88 5.43 -8.78
N HIS A 99 -4.43 4.39 -9.48
CA HIS A 99 -4.15 3.07 -8.93
C HIS A 99 -5.37 2.25 -8.48
N VAL A 100 -6.59 2.64 -8.81
CA VAL A 100 -7.79 1.80 -8.58
C VAL A 100 -8.09 0.99 -9.84
N GLY A 101 -7.95 -0.34 -9.75
CA GLY A 101 -8.19 -1.25 -10.87
C GLY A 101 -9.64 -1.70 -10.99
N LYS A 102 -10.23 -2.13 -9.86
CA LYS A 102 -11.64 -2.57 -9.81
C LYS A 102 -12.26 -2.29 -8.46
N THR A 103 -13.59 -2.23 -8.42
CA THR A 103 -14.36 -2.19 -7.18
C THR A 103 -15.47 -3.23 -7.22
N LEU A 104 -15.85 -3.73 -6.05
CA LEU A 104 -16.95 -4.66 -5.86
C LEU A 104 -17.73 -4.26 -4.62
N SER A 105 -19.02 -4.00 -4.74
CA SER A 105 -19.85 -3.49 -3.67
C SER A 105 -21.22 -4.17 -3.63
N PHE A 106 -21.90 -4.08 -2.48
CA PHE A 106 -23.31 -4.47 -2.36
C PHE A 106 -24.16 -3.89 -3.49
N TRP A 107 -23.95 -2.61 -3.83
CA TRP A 107 -24.72 -1.89 -4.84
C TRP A 107 -24.35 -2.28 -6.27
N SER A 108 -23.07 -2.46 -6.58
CA SER A 108 -22.60 -2.85 -7.92
C SER A 108 -23.02 -4.28 -8.32
N THR A 109 -23.21 -5.16 -7.34
CA THR A 109 -23.63 -6.57 -7.54
C THR A 109 -25.14 -6.73 -7.65
N GLY A 110 -25.90 -5.64 -7.59
CA GLY A 110 -27.37 -5.69 -7.60
C GLY A 110 -27.99 -6.09 -6.27
N GLY A 111 -27.25 -5.93 -5.15
CA GLY A 111 -27.76 -6.17 -3.80
C GLY A 111 -27.42 -7.55 -3.22
N ALA A 112 -26.20 -8.04 -3.43
CA ALA A 112 -25.77 -9.35 -2.90
C ALA A 112 -25.91 -9.43 -1.37
N PRO A 113 -26.72 -10.35 -0.81
CA PRO A 113 -27.02 -10.37 0.63
C PRO A 113 -25.80 -10.60 1.54
N SER A 114 -24.78 -11.29 1.04
CA SER A 114 -23.52 -11.53 1.77
C SER A 114 -22.72 -10.25 2.03
N LEU A 115 -23.01 -9.18 1.27
CA LEU A 115 -22.34 -7.89 1.38
C LEU A 115 -23.11 -6.87 2.22
N LEU A 116 -24.27 -7.26 2.76
CA LEU A 116 -25.16 -6.43 3.56
C LEU A 116 -24.98 -6.73 5.04
N SER A 117 -25.01 -5.70 5.87
CA SER A 117 -25.03 -5.84 7.33
C SER A 117 -26.31 -6.52 7.80
N LYS A 118 -26.26 -7.13 8.99
CA LYS A 118 -27.42 -7.82 9.58
C LYS A 118 -28.60 -6.89 9.86
N ASP A 119 -28.33 -5.61 10.12
CA ASP A 119 -29.34 -4.57 10.34
C ASP A 119 -29.84 -3.89 9.05
N GLY A 120 -29.27 -4.26 7.89
CA GLY A 120 -29.69 -3.77 6.57
C GLY A 120 -29.31 -2.31 6.28
N LYS A 121 -28.49 -1.67 7.12
CA LYS A 121 -28.13 -0.25 7.00
C LYS A 121 -26.75 -0.01 6.41
N ALA A 122 -25.88 -1.01 6.39
CA ALA A 122 -24.52 -0.88 5.87
C ALA A 122 -24.20 -1.95 4.83
N GLY A 123 -23.38 -1.59 3.86
CA GLY A 123 -22.90 -2.49 2.81
C GLY A 123 -21.39 -2.42 2.64
N PHE A 124 -20.78 -3.52 2.24
CA PHE A 124 -19.37 -3.56 1.88
C PHE A 124 -19.11 -2.96 0.49
N LEU A 125 -17.98 -2.25 0.38
CA LEU A 125 -17.38 -1.81 -0.88
C LEU A 125 -15.89 -2.14 -0.83
N PHE A 126 -15.49 -3.13 -1.61
CA PHE A 126 -14.13 -3.57 -1.83
C PHE A 126 -13.49 -2.76 -2.95
N VAL A 127 -12.29 -2.25 -2.69
CA VAL A 127 -11.45 -1.55 -3.66
C VAL A 127 -10.22 -2.40 -3.88
N TYR A 128 -9.97 -2.72 -5.14
CA TYR A 128 -8.78 -3.45 -5.58
C TYR A 128 -7.92 -2.47 -6.35
N SER A 129 -6.67 -2.36 -5.96
CA SER A 129 -5.71 -1.56 -6.70
C SER A 129 -5.45 -2.19 -8.07
N ASP A 130 -4.95 -1.38 -9.01
CA ASP A 130 -4.25 -1.96 -10.15
C ASP A 130 -3.09 -2.82 -9.64
N LYS A 131 -2.67 -3.82 -10.43
CA LYS A 131 -1.45 -4.56 -10.14
C LYS A 131 -0.29 -3.59 -10.25
N SER A 132 -0.01 -2.90 -9.15
CA SER A 132 1.24 -2.17 -8.98
C SER A 132 2.35 -3.20 -8.84
N GLU A 133 3.54 -2.93 -9.37
CA GLU A 133 4.70 -3.84 -9.32
C GLU A 133 5.27 -4.06 -7.90
N TRP A 134 4.46 -3.83 -6.86
CA TRP A 134 4.81 -3.95 -5.45
C TRP A 134 4.35 -5.28 -4.83
N GLY A 135 4.15 -6.31 -5.67
CA GLY A 135 3.77 -7.67 -5.25
C GLY A 135 2.30 -7.98 -5.47
#